data_AF-A0A7S8ER61-F1
#
_entry.id   AF-A0A7S8ER61-F1
#
_cell.length_a   1.000
_cell.length_b   1.000
_cell.length_c   1.000
_cell.angle_alpha   90.00
_cell.angle_beta   90.00
_cell.angle_gamma   90.00
#
_symmetry.space_group_name_H-M   'P 1'
#
loop_
_entity.id
_entity.type
_entity.pdbx_description
1 polymer ?
#
loop_
_entity_poly.entity_id
_entity_poly.type
_entity_poly.pdbx_seq_one_letter_code
_entity_poly.pdbx_strand_id
1 'polypeptide(L)'
;MIPTVDFETKCYENDWEIVLGRGYLRTVVDRCAHDFSRRRLIINNVKARGPVEEAAKSAIARGDLDEYLFTEDHAAAALEFFQIEKSSFGRGYRYSISELD
;
A
#
# COMPACT_ATOMS: atom_id res chain seq x y z
N MET A 1 -14.62 -17.55 -17.05
CA MET A 1 -13.44 -17.03 -16.33
C MET A 1 -13.76 -17.16 -14.85
N ILE A 2 -12.91 -17.82 -14.07
CA ILE A 2 -13.12 -17.89 -12.60
C ILE A 2 -12.71 -16.52 -12.04
N PRO A 3 -13.54 -15.85 -11.21
CA PRO A 3 -13.16 -14.60 -10.58
C PRO A 3 -11.90 -14.78 -9.73
N THR A 4 -10.94 -13.88 -9.87
CA THR A 4 -9.73 -13.82 -9.05
C THR A 4 -9.94 -12.88 -7.87
N VAL A 5 -9.19 -13.09 -6.78
CA VAL A 5 -9.21 -12.24 -5.59
C VAL A 5 -7.80 -11.69 -5.37
N ASP A 6 -7.70 -10.40 -5.12
CA ASP A 6 -6.46 -9.73 -4.77
C ASP A 6 -6.44 -9.42 -3.27
N PHE A 7 -5.25 -9.49 -2.68
CA PHE A 7 -4.96 -8.98 -1.35
C PHE A 7 -4.35 -7.59 -1.48
N GLU A 8 -4.92 -6.63 -0.76
CA GLU A 8 -4.41 -5.28 -0.71
C GLU A 8 -4.40 -4.80 0.75
N THR A 9 -3.31 -4.12 1.13
CA THR A 9 -3.21 -3.50 2.44
C THR A 9 -2.39 -2.22 2.39
N LYS A 10 -2.42 -1.44 3.47
CA LYS A 10 -1.84 -0.11 3.56
C LYS A 10 -0.76 -0.05 4.63
N CYS A 11 0.25 0.77 4.37
CA CYS A 11 1.38 1.02 5.25
C CYS A 11 1.55 2.53 5.44
N TYR A 12 1.46 2.99 6.69
CA TYR A 12 1.58 4.40 7.03
C TYR A 12 2.95 4.73 7.65
N GLU A 13 3.19 6.04 7.87
CA GLU A 13 4.50 6.60 8.21
C GLU A 13 5.24 5.93 9.37
N ASN A 14 4.53 5.44 10.39
CA ASN A 14 5.14 4.88 11.60
C ASN A 14 5.07 3.35 11.66
N ASP A 15 4.43 2.72 10.67
CA ASP A 15 4.15 1.28 10.68
C ASP A 15 5.05 0.50 9.72
N TRP A 16 5.77 1.18 8.84
CA TRP A 16 6.48 0.53 7.72
C TRP A 16 7.52 -0.49 8.17
N GLU A 17 8.22 -0.26 9.29
CA GLU A 17 9.21 -1.22 9.82
C GLU A 17 8.55 -2.53 10.26
N ILE A 18 7.33 -2.45 10.81
CA ILE A 18 6.55 -3.60 11.23
C ILE A 18 5.96 -4.29 10.01
N VAL A 19 5.30 -3.53 9.14
CA VAL A 19 4.58 -4.05 7.97
C VAL A 19 5.54 -4.69 6.98
N LEU A 20 6.63 -4.01 6.61
CA LEU A 20 7.65 -4.53 5.69
C LEU A 20 8.69 -5.42 6.39
N GLY A 21 8.62 -5.49 7.72
CA GLY A 21 9.38 -6.40 8.55
C GLY A 21 9.16 -7.86 8.15
N ARG A 22 10.17 -8.68 8.41
CA ARG A 22 10.16 -10.09 7.98
C ARG A 22 8.98 -10.83 8.63
N GLY A 23 8.13 -11.42 7.79
CA GLY A 23 7.08 -12.34 8.20
C GLY A 23 5.74 -11.72 8.60
N TYR A 24 5.64 -10.40 8.80
CA TYR A 24 4.36 -9.77 9.15
C TYR A 24 3.33 -9.94 8.03
N LEU A 25 3.62 -9.41 6.84
CA LEU A 25 2.72 -9.49 5.68
C LEU A 25 2.39 -10.94 5.31
N ARG A 26 3.39 -11.83 5.37
CA ARG A 26 3.18 -13.25 5.12
C ARG A 26 2.19 -13.86 6.11
N THR A 27 2.33 -13.57 7.40
CA THR A 27 1.40 -14.05 8.43
C THR A 27 -0.01 -13.53 8.20
N VAL A 28 -0.16 -12.27 7.81
CA VAL A 28 -1.48 -11.69 7.49
C VAL A 28 -2.11 -12.41 6.31
N VAL A 29 -1.38 -12.58 5.21
CA VAL A 29 -1.86 -13.27 3.99
C VAL A 29 -2.21 -14.74 4.28
N ASP A 30 -1.35 -15.48 4.97
CA ASP A 30 -1.57 -16.90 5.27
C ASP A 30 -2.81 -17.13 6.15
N ARG A 31 -3.13 -16.18 7.04
CA ARG A 31 -4.33 -16.24 7.90
C ARG A 31 -5.64 -16.07 7.14
N CYS A 32 -5.62 -15.47 5.95
CA CYS A 32 -6.80 -15.40 5.10
C CYS A 32 -7.20 -16.77 4.53
N ALA A 33 -6.31 -17.77 4.57
CA ALA A 33 -6.54 -19.11 4.03
C ALA A 33 -7.07 -19.10 2.58
N HIS A 34 -6.52 -18.19 1.77
CA HIS A 34 -6.95 -17.95 0.38
C HIS A 34 -5.74 -17.83 -0.54
N ASP A 35 -5.90 -18.28 -1.78
CA ASP A 35 -4.89 -18.14 -2.83
C ASP A 35 -5.16 -16.86 -3.64
N PHE A 36 -4.47 -15.79 -3.28
CA PHE A 36 -4.64 -14.48 -3.93
C PHE A 36 -3.88 -14.43 -5.24
N SER A 37 -4.50 -13.82 -6.26
CA SER A 37 -3.85 -13.61 -7.57
C SER A 37 -2.79 -12.51 -7.54
N ARG A 38 -2.92 -11.57 -6.59
CA ARG A 38 -1.97 -10.49 -6.37
C ARG A 38 -1.98 -10.05 -4.92
N ARG A 39 -0.81 -9.67 -4.40
CA ARG A 39 -0.60 -9.10 -3.07
C ARG A 39 0.07 -7.75 -3.20
N ARG A 40 -0.68 -6.69 -2.92
CA ARG A 40 -0.24 -5.30 -3.08
C ARG A 40 -0.13 -4.60 -1.72
N LEU A 41 0.91 -3.79 -1.59
CA LEU A 41 1.04 -2.83 -0.50
C LEU A 41 0.97 -1.39 -0.99
N ILE A 42 0.09 -0.59 -0.40
CA ILE A 42 -0.02 0.84 -0.64
C ILE A 42 0.71 1.59 0.48
N ILE A 43 1.72 2.37 0.11
CA ILE A 43 2.60 3.06 1.04
C ILE A 43 2.22 4.54 1.08
N ASN A 44 1.77 5.02 2.24
CA ASN A 44 1.20 6.35 2.40
C ASN A 44 1.94 7.20 3.45
N ASN A 45 2.25 8.45 3.08
CA ASN A 45 2.88 9.51 3.90
C ASN A 45 4.17 9.15 4.65
N VAL A 46 4.97 8.21 4.15
CA VAL A 46 6.26 7.92 4.77
C VAL A 46 7.22 9.10 4.61
N LYS A 47 7.98 9.41 5.67
CA LYS A 47 8.92 10.54 5.65
C LYS A 47 10.20 10.26 4.87
N ALA A 48 10.65 9.01 4.88
CA ALA A 48 11.91 8.58 4.28
C ALA A 48 11.63 7.52 3.20
N ARG A 49 11.38 7.96 1.96
CA ARG A 49 11.03 7.07 0.85
C ARG A 49 12.07 5.99 0.58
N GLY A 50 13.35 6.34 0.53
CA GLY A 50 14.44 5.40 0.19
C GLY A 50 14.46 4.13 1.05
N PRO A 51 14.59 4.24 2.38
CA PRO A 51 14.56 3.06 3.27
C PRO A 51 13.29 2.22 3.14
N VAL A 52 12.14 2.88 2.97
CA VAL A 52 10.84 2.20 2.82
C VAL A 52 10.77 1.45 1.50
N GLU A 53 11.25 2.05 0.42
CA GLU A 53 11.29 1.45 -0.90
C GLU A 53 12.21 0.21 -0.92
N GLU A 54 13.38 0.29 -0.30
CA GLU A 54 14.29 -0.87 -0.17
C GLU A 54 13.69 -1.99 0.67
N ALA A 55 12.95 -1.65 1.74
CA ALA A 55 12.22 -2.62 2.53
C ALA A 55 11.08 -3.28 1.72
N ALA A 56 10.36 -2.52 0.88
CA ALA A 56 9.31 -3.03 0.01
C ALA A 56 9.86 -3.95 -1.10
N LYS A 57 10.96 -3.56 -1.76
CA LYS A 57 11.70 -4.43 -2.69
C LYS A 57 12.15 -5.72 -2.02
N SER A 58 12.65 -5.63 -0.79
CA SER A 58 13.05 -6.80 -0.01
C SER A 58 11.86 -7.70 0.32
N ALA A 59 10.66 -7.15 0.58
CA ALA A 59 9.45 -7.93 0.80
C ALA A 59 9.00 -8.69 -0.47
N ILE A 60 9.09 -8.06 -1.65
CA ILE A 60 8.88 -8.73 -2.94
C ILE A 60 9.89 -9.86 -3.14
N ALA A 61 11.19 -9.59 -2.91
CA ALA A 61 12.24 -10.60 -3.10
C ALA A 61 12.06 -11.84 -2.20
N ARG A 62 11.43 -11.69 -1.03
CA ARG A 62 11.07 -12.80 -0.13
C ARG A 62 9.78 -13.51 -0.52
N GLY A 63 9.00 -12.97 -1.45
CA GLY A 63 7.67 -13.46 -1.81
C GLY A 63 6.58 -13.12 -0.80
N ASP A 64 6.78 -12.09 0.04
CA ASP A 64 5.77 -11.60 0.98
C ASP A 64 4.71 -10.74 0.25
N LEU A 65 5.09 -10.08 -0.84
CA LEU A 65 4.26 -9.24 -1.71
C LEU A 65 4.57 -9.52 -3.18
N ASP A 66 3.67 -9.13 -4.06
CA ASP A 66 3.90 -9.12 -5.51
C ASP A 66 4.24 -7.71 -6.01
N GLU A 67 3.66 -6.67 -5.38
CA GLU A 67 3.91 -5.28 -5.75
C GLU A 67 3.71 -4.30 -4.59
N TYR A 68 4.21 -3.09 -4.78
CA TYR A 68 3.91 -1.94 -3.94
C TYR A 68 3.68 -0.70 -4.79
N LEU A 69 2.98 0.27 -4.21
CA LEU A 69 2.81 1.60 -4.80
C LEU A 69 2.90 2.68 -3.73
N PHE A 70 3.43 3.84 -4.09
CA PHE A 70 3.46 5.00 -3.22
C PHE A 70 2.26 5.89 -3.54
N THR A 71 1.40 6.15 -2.55
CA THR A 71 0.21 6.97 -2.76
C THR A 71 0.55 8.37 -3.33
N GLU A 72 1.69 8.94 -2.95
CA GLU A 72 2.15 10.24 -3.46
C GLU A 72 2.36 10.26 -4.98
N ASP A 73 2.72 9.13 -5.59
CA ASP A 73 2.96 9.02 -7.04
C ASP A 73 1.63 9.05 -7.83
N HIS A 74 0.52 8.72 -7.18
CA HIS A 74 -0.81 8.62 -7.80
C HIS A 74 -1.78 9.73 -7.35
N ALA A 75 -1.48 10.41 -6.24
CA ALA A 75 -2.37 11.36 -5.60
C ALA A 75 -2.89 12.47 -6.56
N ALA A 76 -2.02 13.03 -7.40
CA ALA A 76 -2.42 14.09 -8.33
C ALA A 76 -3.43 13.59 -9.36
N ALA A 77 -3.17 12.42 -9.97
CA ALA A 77 -4.05 11.81 -10.96
C ALA A 77 -5.39 11.39 -10.34
N ALA A 78 -5.37 10.88 -9.11
CA ALA A 78 -6.58 10.52 -8.38
C ALA A 78 -7.47 11.74 -8.08
N LEU A 79 -6.88 12.81 -7.55
CA LEU A 79 -7.60 14.07 -7.29
C LEU A 79 -8.22 14.64 -8.56
N GLU A 80 -7.47 14.63 -9.68
CA GLU A 80 -7.97 15.04 -10.98
C GLU A 80 -9.12 14.16 -11.46
N PHE A 81 -8.97 12.84 -11.41
CA PHE A 81 -10.01 11.89 -11.84
C PHE A 81 -11.33 12.10 -11.08
N PHE A 82 -11.25 12.23 -9.75
CA PHE A 82 -12.42 12.43 -8.90
C PHE A 82 -12.92 13.88 -8.89
N GLN A 83 -12.23 14.81 -9.58
CA GLN A 83 -12.57 16.23 -9.64
C GLN A 83 -12.67 16.86 -8.24
N ILE A 84 -11.73 16.51 -7.37
CA ILE A 84 -11.65 17.02 -6.00
C ILE A 84 -10.26 17.59 -5.73
N GLU A 85 -10.19 18.50 -4.76
CA GLU A 85 -8.94 19.09 -4.34
C GLU A 85 -8.45 18.47 -3.03
N LYS A 86 -7.16 18.64 -2.73
CA LYS A 86 -6.61 18.35 -1.40
C LYS A 86 -7.40 19.05 -0.28
N SER A 87 -7.89 20.25 -0.55
CA SER A 87 -8.71 21.05 0.36
C SER A 87 -10.06 20.39 0.69
N SER A 88 -10.61 19.59 -0.22
CA SER A 88 -11.87 18.84 -0.02
C SER A 88 -11.80 17.86 1.15
N PHE A 89 -10.60 17.38 1.50
CA PHE A 89 -10.38 16.49 2.65
C PHE A 89 -10.06 17.22 3.96
N GLY A 90 -9.81 18.54 3.90
CA GLY A 90 -9.31 19.31 5.04
C GLY A 90 -8.09 18.65 5.70
N ARG A 91 -8.17 18.40 7.01
CA ARG A 91 -7.10 17.72 7.78
C ARG A 91 -7.00 16.23 7.49
N GLY A 92 -8.01 15.64 6.86
CA GLY A 92 -8.10 14.21 6.56
C GLY A 92 -7.26 13.76 5.36
N TYR A 93 -6.78 14.69 4.53
CA TYR A 93 -6.09 14.37 3.27
C TYR A 93 -4.99 13.32 3.46
N ARG A 94 -4.19 13.49 4.52
CA ARG A 94 -3.10 12.59 4.85
C ARG A 94 -3.58 11.13 4.90
N TYR A 95 -4.68 10.86 5.57
CA TYR A 95 -5.18 9.51 5.77
C TYR A 95 -5.98 9.00 4.58
N SER A 96 -6.76 9.86 3.93
CA SER A 96 -7.76 9.47 2.93
C SER A 96 -7.24 9.40 1.50
N ILE A 97 -6.10 10.02 1.18
CA ILE A 97 -5.57 10.01 -0.19
C ILE A 97 -5.20 8.61 -0.68
N SER A 98 -4.90 7.68 0.24
CA SER A 98 -4.64 6.27 -0.08
C SER A 98 -5.92 5.44 -0.25
N GLU A 99 -7.10 6.06 -0.33
CA GLU A 99 -8.37 5.38 -0.65
C GLU A 99 -8.86 5.72 -2.07
N LEU A 100 -8.08 6.50 -2.83
CA LEU A 100 -8.43 7.01 -4.16
C LEU A 100 -7.55 6.41 -5.27
N ASP A 101 -6.85 5.34 -4.93
CA ASP A 101 -5.84 4.62 -5.71
C ASP A 101 -6.41 3.68 -6.79
#